data_AF-A0A661H732-F1
#
_entry.id   AF-A0A661H732-F1
#
_cell.length_a   1.000
_cell.length_b   1.000
_cell.length_c   1.000
_cell.angle_alpha   90.00
_cell.angle_beta   90.00
_cell.angle_gamma   90.00
#
_symmetry.space_group_name_H-M   'P 1'
#
loop_
_entity.id
_entity.type
_entity.pdbx_description
1 polymer ?
#
loop_
_entity_poly.entity_id
_entity_poly.type
_entity_poly.pdbx_seq_one_letter_code
_entity_poly.pdbx_strand_id
1 'polypeptide(L)'
;MRPDKYWQSIVCAFLLLALPVFAQTDNVLLQSDWMELVKGSRDEAFGAEIREIEDRDGDGTRKITLAIPKAAIRDPDAIEEVVVIGRKPEKPEPLDISYEWLDDYDNDNYGLVIRLGKDTEWPIRLYL
;
A
#
# COMPACT_ATOMS: atom_id res chain seq x y z
N MET A 1 -7.38 64.86 17.28
CA MET A 1 -7.81 63.74 16.42
C MET A 1 -6.98 62.53 16.84
N ARG A 2 -7.57 61.56 17.56
CA ARG A 2 -6.85 60.39 18.08
C ARG A 2 -7.02 59.26 17.07
N PRO A 3 -5.94 58.69 16.50
CA PRO A 3 -6.07 57.58 15.60
C PRO A 3 -6.42 56.32 16.41
N ASP A 4 -7.68 55.90 16.27
CA ASP A 4 -8.04 54.56 15.83
C ASP A 4 -7.52 53.39 16.68
N LYS A 5 -8.00 53.34 17.93
CA LYS A 5 -8.00 52.13 18.78
C LYS A 5 -8.68 50.91 18.13
N TYR A 6 -9.31 51.11 16.96
CA TYR A 6 -9.93 50.08 16.12
C TYR A 6 -8.98 49.46 15.08
N TRP A 7 -7.85 50.10 14.77
CA TRP A 7 -6.90 49.57 13.77
C TRP A 7 -6.09 48.38 14.33
N GLN A 8 -5.72 48.42 15.61
CA GLN A 8 -4.97 47.34 16.26
C GLN A 8 -5.81 46.06 16.41
N SER A 9 -7.13 46.18 16.58
CA SER A 9 -8.02 45.02 16.72
C SER A 9 -8.27 44.28 15.41
N ILE A 10 -8.15 44.95 14.26
CA ILE A 10 -8.37 44.34 12.94
C ILE A 10 -7.15 43.53 12.49
N VAL A 11 -5.93 43.94 12.87
CA VAL A 11 -4.70 43.24 12.48
C VAL A 11 -4.55 41.88 13.20
N CYS A 12 -5.01 41.77 14.46
CA CYS A 12 -4.94 40.51 15.19
C CYS A 12 -6.00 39.47 14.74
N ALA A 13 -7.13 39.90 14.19
CA ALA A 13 -8.19 38.99 13.74
C ALA A 13 -7.85 38.27 12.41
N PHE A 14 -6.97 38.84 11.58
CA PHE A 14 -6.56 38.23 10.32
C PHE A 14 -5.41 37.21 10.46
N LEU A 15 -4.72 37.19 11.60
CA LEU A 15 -3.56 36.31 11.83
C LEU A 15 -3.92 34.92 12.39
N LEU A 16 -5.18 34.71 12.80
CA LEU A 16 -5.66 33.44 13.39
C LEU A 16 -6.44 32.54 12.40
N LEU A 17 -6.56 32.94 11.13
CA LEU A 17 -7.26 32.16 10.10
C LEU A 17 -6.31 31.46 9.11
N ALA A 18 -5.00 31.51 9.36
CA ALA A 18 -4.01 30.75 8.61
C ALA A 18 -3.48 29.62 9.51
N LEU A 19 -3.73 28.38 9.06
CA LEU A 19 -3.22 27.08 9.53
C LEU A 19 -4.17 26.31 10.47
N PRO A 20 -4.52 25.03 10.18
CA PRO A 20 -3.94 24.11 9.20
C PRO A 20 -4.98 23.55 8.20
N VAL A 21 -4.82 23.84 6.91
CA VAL A 21 -5.38 23.01 5.81
C VAL A 21 -4.28 22.09 5.30
N PHE A 22 -3.66 21.35 6.21
CA PHE A 22 -2.69 20.29 5.88
C PHE A 22 -2.84 19.16 6.89
N ALA A 23 -4.02 18.56 6.92
CA ALA A 23 -4.25 17.24 7.48
C ALA A 23 -5.35 16.56 6.66
N GLN A 24 -5.21 16.59 5.33
CA GLN A 24 -5.72 15.50 4.51
C GLN A 24 -4.58 14.49 4.44
N THR A 25 -4.44 13.71 5.51
CA THR A 25 -3.89 12.37 5.40
C THR A 25 -4.95 11.60 4.62
N ASP A 26 -4.93 11.76 3.31
CA ASP A 26 -5.57 10.78 2.45
C ASP A 26 -4.77 9.51 2.71
N ASN A 27 -5.35 8.61 3.53
CA ASN A 27 -5.02 7.19 3.51
C ASN A 27 -5.35 6.69 2.09
N VAL A 28 -4.52 7.06 1.12
CA VAL A 28 -4.60 6.53 -0.23
C VAL A 28 -4.15 5.08 -0.08
N LEU A 29 -5.13 4.20 0.14
CA LEU A 29 -4.94 2.77 0.02
C LEU A 29 -4.33 2.53 -1.36
N LEU A 30 -3.05 2.20 -1.38
CA LEU A 30 -2.32 1.95 -2.60
C LEU A 30 -2.77 0.57 -3.09
N GLN A 31 -3.49 0.58 -4.20
CA GLN A 31 -4.16 -0.60 -4.72
C GLN A 31 -3.54 -1.02 -6.05
N SER A 32 -3.25 -2.32 -6.18
CA SER A 32 -2.74 -2.87 -7.45
C SER A 32 -3.90 -3.18 -8.39
N ASP A 33 -3.59 -3.37 -9.65
CA ASP A 33 -4.44 -4.14 -10.54
C ASP A 33 -4.40 -5.63 -10.21
N TRP A 34 -5.25 -6.40 -10.90
CA TRP A 34 -5.25 -7.85 -10.76
C TRP A 34 -3.97 -8.42 -11.38
N MET A 35 -3.15 -9.05 -10.54
CA MET A 35 -1.89 -9.66 -10.93
C MET A 35 -2.08 -11.17 -11.04
N GLU A 36 -1.66 -11.75 -12.17
CA GLU A 36 -1.58 -13.19 -12.32
C GLU A 36 -0.45 -13.75 -11.47
N LEU A 37 -0.64 -14.92 -10.84
CA LEU A 37 0.38 -15.60 -10.05
C LEU A 37 1.42 -16.30 -10.93
N VAL A 38 2.11 -15.51 -11.75
CA VAL A 38 3.15 -15.96 -12.68
C VAL A 38 4.38 -15.07 -12.49
N LYS A 39 5.56 -15.70 -12.47
CA LYS A 39 6.84 -14.99 -12.37
C LYS A 39 6.98 -13.97 -13.51
N GLY A 40 7.33 -12.74 -13.16
CA GLY A 40 7.45 -11.61 -14.07
C GLY A 40 6.16 -10.84 -14.30
N SER A 41 5.02 -11.28 -13.74
CA SER A 41 3.78 -10.50 -13.77
C SER A 41 3.99 -9.18 -13.04
N ARG A 42 3.62 -8.07 -13.70
CA ARG A 42 3.79 -6.72 -13.20
C ARG A 42 2.46 -5.98 -13.22
N ASP A 43 2.20 -5.30 -12.13
CA ASP A 43 1.09 -4.37 -11.98
C ASP A 43 1.35 -3.05 -12.73
N GLU A 44 0.32 -2.52 -13.38
CA GLU A 44 0.38 -1.23 -14.09
C GLU A 44 0.12 -0.04 -13.17
N ALA A 45 -0.59 -0.23 -12.06
CA ALA A 45 -1.00 0.85 -11.17
C ALA A 45 0.19 1.48 -10.44
N PHE A 46 1.08 0.65 -9.89
CA PHE A 46 2.24 1.12 -9.13
C PHE A 46 3.51 0.28 -9.32
N GLY A 47 3.49 -0.70 -10.22
CA GLY A 47 4.71 -1.37 -10.67
C GLY A 47 5.18 -2.52 -9.79
N ALA A 48 4.31 -3.06 -8.91
CA ALA A 48 4.62 -4.30 -8.19
C ALA A 48 4.90 -5.45 -9.18
N GLU A 49 5.91 -6.27 -8.90
CA GLU A 49 6.31 -7.38 -9.76
C GLU A 49 6.46 -8.68 -8.97
N ILE A 50 5.90 -9.78 -9.47
CA ILE A 50 6.14 -11.12 -8.93
C ILE A 50 7.53 -11.59 -9.37
N ARG A 51 8.43 -11.73 -8.40
CA ARG A 51 9.82 -12.14 -8.64
C ARG A 51 10.01 -13.65 -8.55
N GLU A 52 9.33 -14.27 -7.61
CA GLU A 52 9.52 -15.69 -7.32
C GLU A 52 8.24 -16.32 -6.78
N ILE A 53 8.04 -17.59 -7.15
CA ILE A 53 6.96 -18.44 -6.67
C ILE A 53 7.60 -19.77 -6.29
N GLU A 54 7.53 -20.13 -5.01
CA GLU A 54 8.04 -21.38 -4.46
C GLU A 54 6.89 -22.19 -3.88
N ASP A 55 6.70 -23.40 -4.40
CA ASP A 55 5.81 -24.38 -3.77
C ASP A 55 6.55 -25.03 -2.60
N ARG A 56 6.11 -24.80 -1.37
CA ARG A 56 6.75 -25.42 -0.21
C ARG A 56 6.14 -26.81 0.01
N ASP A 57 6.96 -27.84 -0.10
CA ASP A 57 6.53 -29.21 0.15
C ASP A 57 6.34 -29.42 1.67
N GLY A 58 5.11 -29.77 2.07
CA GLY A 58 4.79 -30.24 3.42
C GLY A 58 3.82 -29.38 4.23
N ASP A 59 3.69 -28.08 3.96
CA ASP A 59 2.76 -27.19 4.70
C ASP A 59 1.52 -26.79 3.90
N GLY A 60 1.41 -27.24 2.65
CA GLY A 60 0.28 -26.90 1.79
C GLY A 60 0.21 -25.42 1.43
N THR A 61 1.32 -24.69 1.57
CA THR A 61 1.43 -23.27 1.19
C THR A 61 2.43 -23.06 0.06
N ARG A 62 2.20 -21.99 -0.68
CA ARG A 62 3.05 -21.44 -1.72
C ARG A 62 3.56 -20.09 -1.24
N LYS A 63 4.86 -19.90 -1.32
CA LYS A 63 5.52 -18.62 -1.01
C LYS A 63 5.67 -17.83 -2.31
N ILE A 64 5.25 -16.57 -2.27
CA ILE A 64 5.29 -15.64 -3.39
C ILE A 64 6.10 -14.44 -2.95
N THR A 65 7.13 -14.10 -3.71
CA THR A 65 7.98 -12.95 -3.43
C THR A 65 7.69 -11.87 -4.46
N LEU A 66 7.34 -10.68 -3.98
CA LEU A 66 7.03 -9.50 -4.79
C LEU A 66 8.08 -8.42 -4.56
N ALA A 67 8.41 -7.69 -5.62
CA ALA A 67 9.16 -6.45 -5.57
C ALA A 67 8.20 -5.28 -5.73
N ILE A 68 8.18 -4.37 -4.77
CA ILE A 68 7.36 -3.16 -4.82
C ILE A 68 8.28 -1.94 -4.90
N PRO A 69 8.19 -1.10 -5.96
CA PRO A 69 9.04 0.08 -6.09
C PRO A 69 8.91 1.01 -4.89
N LYS A 70 10.02 1.46 -4.31
CA LYS A 70 9.99 2.44 -3.20
C LYS A 70 9.34 3.76 -3.63
N ALA A 71 9.47 4.12 -4.91
CA ALA A 71 8.81 5.30 -5.48
C ALA A 71 7.27 5.21 -5.50
N ALA A 72 6.70 4.00 -5.43
CA ALA A 72 5.26 3.79 -5.35
C ALA A 72 4.71 4.02 -3.93
N ILE A 73 5.52 3.76 -2.90
CA ILE A 73 5.13 3.89 -1.50
C ILE A 73 5.61 5.24 -0.96
N ARG A 74 4.66 6.15 -0.69
CA ARG A 74 4.98 7.50 -0.19
C ARG A 74 5.43 7.49 1.27
N ASP A 75 4.84 6.62 2.07
CA ASP A 75 5.14 6.47 3.50
C ASP A 75 5.04 4.98 3.88
N PRO A 76 6.18 4.26 3.95
CA PRO A 76 6.17 2.83 4.29
C PRO A 76 5.72 2.57 5.72
N ASP A 77 5.97 3.52 6.64
CA ASP A 77 5.59 3.41 8.05
C ASP A 77 4.08 3.58 8.26
N ALA A 78 3.36 4.04 7.23
CA ALA A 78 1.90 4.19 7.21
C ALA A 78 1.16 2.95 6.69
N ILE A 79 1.85 1.90 6.24
CA ILE A 79 1.21 0.67 5.76
C ILE A 79 0.78 -0.17 6.97
N GLU A 80 -0.51 -0.09 7.32
CA GLU A 80 -1.06 -0.78 8.49
C GLU A 80 -1.45 -2.24 8.20
N GLU A 81 -1.89 -2.56 6.98
CA GLU A 81 -2.40 -3.89 6.61
C GLU A 81 -2.17 -4.19 5.13
N VAL A 82 -1.78 -5.42 4.81
CA VAL A 82 -1.72 -5.91 3.41
C VAL A 82 -2.83 -6.93 3.17
N VAL A 83 -3.80 -6.58 2.33
CA VAL A 83 -4.90 -7.49 1.97
C VAL A 83 -4.67 -8.08 0.59
N VAL A 84 -4.75 -9.41 0.49
CA VAL A 84 -4.62 -10.15 -0.78
C VAL A 84 -5.94 -10.82 -1.10
N ILE A 85 -6.56 -10.40 -2.19
CA ILE A 85 -7.85 -10.95 -2.63
C ILE A 85 -7.63 -11.85 -3.83
N GLY A 86 -8.06 -13.11 -3.78
CA GLY A 86 -8.10 -14.01 -4.93
C GLY A 86 -9.46 -13.97 -5.62
N ARG A 87 -9.49 -13.97 -6.97
CA ARG A 87 -10.76 -13.92 -7.73
C ARG A 87 -11.32 -15.30 -8.08
N LYS A 88 -12.14 -15.92 -7.21
CA LYS A 88 -13.07 -17.02 -7.59
C LYS A 88 -14.43 -16.47 -8.01
N PRO A 89 -15.09 -16.94 -9.10
CA PRO A 89 -16.39 -16.38 -9.47
C PRO A 89 -17.45 -16.87 -8.46
N GLU A 90 -17.79 -15.99 -7.50
CA GLU A 90 -19.13 -15.47 -7.19
C GLU A 90 -19.11 -14.64 -5.88
N LYS A 91 -18.09 -14.82 -5.03
CA LYS A 91 -17.74 -13.90 -3.93
C LYS A 91 -16.25 -14.04 -3.58
N PRO A 92 -15.46 -12.94 -3.55
CA PRO A 92 -14.10 -13.00 -3.03
C PRO A 92 -14.15 -13.23 -1.52
N GLU A 93 -13.74 -14.41 -1.05
CA GLU A 93 -13.45 -14.65 0.35
C GLU A 93 -12.00 -14.20 0.63
N PRO A 94 -11.73 -13.54 1.78
CA PRO A 94 -10.35 -13.23 2.17
C PRO A 94 -9.56 -14.53 2.19
N LEU A 95 -8.46 -14.57 1.44
CA LEU A 95 -7.56 -15.72 1.47
C LEU A 95 -6.92 -15.77 2.86
N ASP A 96 -6.76 -16.97 3.42
CA ASP A 96 -5.91 -17.16 4.59
C ASP A 96 -4.45 -16.92 4.15
N ILE A 97 -3.93 -15.74 4.49
CA ILE A 97 -2.63 -15.25 4.06
C ILE A 97 -1.75 -14.92 5.27
N SER A 98 -0.46 -15.10 5.09
CA SER A 98 0.54 -14.41 5.92
C SER A 98 1.48 -13.64 5.03
N TYR A 99 1.95 -12.49 5.50
CA TYR A 99 2.89 -11.65 4.76
C TYR A 99 4.04 -11.18 5.64
N GLU A 100 5.15 -10.86 5.00
CA GLU A 100 6.39 -10.39 5.62
C GLU A 100 7.07 -9.38 4.69
N TRP A 101 7.41 -8.21 5.22
CA TRP A 101 8.21 -7.20 4.51
C TRP A 101 9.69 -7.49 4.69
N LEU A 102 10.44 -7.35 3.59
CA LEU A 102 11.90 -7.44 3.55
C LEU A 102 12.45 -6.06 3.21
N ASP A 103 13.09 -5.42 4.19
CA ASP A 103 13.63 -4.06 4.06
C ASP A 103 14.85 -3.98 3.12
N ASP A 104 15.56 -5.10 2.91
CA ASP A 104 16.83 -5.17 2.18
C ASP A 104 16.76 -5.87 0.81
N TYR A 105 15.55 -6.03 0.25
CA TYR A 105 15.34 -6.80 -0.98
C TYR A 105 16.12 -6.24 -2.19
N ASP A 106 16.17 -4.91 -2.33
CA ASP A 106 17.04 -4.18 -3.27
C ASP A 106 17.08 -2.67 -2.93
N ASN A 107 18.02 -1.90 -3.49
CA ASN A 107 18.14 -0.46 -3.20
C ASN A 107 16.87 0.32 -3.54
N ASP A 108 16.17 -0.05 -4.62
CA ASP A 108 15.00 0.68 -5.14
C ASP A 108 13.65 0.00 -4.87
N ASN A 109 13.63 -1.19 -4.25
CA ASN A 109 12.40 -1.95 -4.03
C ASN A 109 12.28 -2.45 -2.58
N TYR A 110 11.05 -2.47 -2.07
CA TYR A 110 10.70 -3.29 -0.90
C TYR A 110 10.42 -4.72 -1.36
N GLY A 111 10.84 -5.70 -0.56
CA GLY A 111 10.43 -7.08 -0.75
C GLY A 111 9.16 -7.36 0.04
N LEU A 112 8.18 -8.01 -0.59
CA LEU A 112 6.99 -8.51 0.09
C LEU A 112 6.89 -10.01 -0.15
N VAL A 113 6.94 -10.79 0.92
CA VAL A 113 6.76 -12.25 0.87
C VAL A 113 5.35 -12.56 1.34
N ILE A 114 4.54 -13.17 0.47
CA ILE A 114 3.18 -13.60 0.77
C ILE A 114 3.15 -15.12 0.76
N ARG A 115 2.45 -15.72 1.73
CA ARG A 115 2.19 -17.17 1.75
C ARG A 115 0.71 -17.41 1.52
N LEU A 116 0.39 -18.15 0.46
CA LEU A 116 -0.97 -18.52 0.06
C LEU A 116 -1.13 -20.04 0.15
N GLY A 117 -2.36 -20.54 0.27
CA GLY A 117 -2.63 -21.99 0.13
C GLY A 117 -2.21 -22.51 -1.25
N LYS A 118 -1.69 -23.74 -1.32
CA LYS A 118 -1.12 -24.35 -2.54
C LYS A 118 -2.11 -24.44 -3.71
N ASP A 119 -3.41 -24.52 -3.43
CA ASP A 119 -4.47 -24.56 -4.44
C ASP A 119 -4.89 -23.15 -4.93
N THR A 120 -4.16 -22.11 -4.56
CA THR A 120 -4.44 -20.72 -4.95
C THR A 120 -3.73 -20.40 -6.27
N GLU A 121 -4.46 -20.50 -7.37
CA GLU A 121 -4.01 -20.09 -8.72
C GLU A 121 -4.67 -18.79 -9.21
N TRP A 122 -5.48 -18.18 -8.36
CA TRP A 122 -6.32 -17.04 -8.68
C TRP A 122 -5.49 -15.77 -8.81
N PRO A 123 -5.80 -14.88 -9.76
CA PRO A 123 -5.22 -13.54 -9.78
C PRO A 123 -5.44 -12.85 -8.45
N ILE A 124 -4.41 -12.16 -7.98
CA ILE A 124 -4.42 -11.44 -6.71
C ILE A 124 -4.45 -9.94 -6.90
N ARG A 125 -4.93 -9.24 -5.89
CA ARG A 125 -4.82 -7.78 -5.80
C ARG A 125 -4.27 -7.40 -4.43
N LEU A 126 -3.33 -6.46 -4.42
CA LEU A 126 -2.73 -5.89 -3.21
C LEU A 126 -3.46 -4.61 -2.83
N TYR A 127 -3.66 -4.46 -1.53
CA TYR A 127 -4.09 -3.23 -0.88
C TYR A 127 -3.06 -2.93 0.19
N LEU A 128 -2.46 -1.74 0.14
CA LEU A 128 -1.38 -1.26 1.00
C LEU A 128 -1.77 0.07 1.64
#